data_AF-A0A661YAR0-F1
#
_entry.id   AF-A0A661YAR0-F1
#
_cell.length_a   1.000
_cell.length_b   1.000
_cell.length_c   1.000
_cell.angle_alpha   90.00
_cell.angle_beta   90.00
_cell.angle_gamma   90.00
#
_symmetry.space_group_name_H-M   'P 1'
#
loop_
_entity.id
_entity.type
_entity.pdbx_description
1 polymer ?
#
loop_
_entity_poly.entity_id
_entity_poly.type
_entity_poly.pdbx_seq_one_letter_code
_entity_poly.pdbx_strand_id
1 'polypeptide(L)' 'MRKAKIYMHDKWAGTLTEDENGYHFQYNKDYLSSENPEP' A
#
# COMPACT_ATOMS: atom_id res chain seq x y z
N MET A 1 14.20 -4.87 -8.46
CA MET A 1 13.14 -4.19 -7.70
C MET A 1 11.83 -4.32 -8.44
N ARG A 2 10.79 -4.88 -7.80
CA ARG A 2 9.43 -4.98 -8.34
C ARG A 2 8.49 -4.16 -7.46
N LYS A 3 7.46 -3.56 -8.06
CA LYS A 3 6.45 -2.78 -7.34
C LYS A 3 5.05 -3.24 -7.72
N ALA A 4 4.19 -3.37 -6.73
CA ALA A 4 2.78 -3.70 -6.90
C ALA A 4 1.91 -2.69 -6.13
N LYS A 5 0.79 -2.30 -6.72
CA LYS A 5 -0.23 -1.52 -6.01
C LYS A 5 -1.12 -2.47 -5.23
N ILE A 6 -1.31 -2.17 -3.96
CA ILE A 6 -2.23 -2.91 -3.09
C ILE A 6 -3.51 -2.10 -3.01
N TYR A 7 -4.63 -2.76 -3.26
CA TYR A 7 -5.97 -2.21 -3.16
C TYR A 7 -6.70 -2.91 -2.03
N MET A 8 -7.36 -2.13 -1.17
CA MET A 8 -8.34 -2.64 -0.22
C MET A 8 -9.70 -2.35 -0.83
N HIS A 9 -10.42 -3.41 -1.21
CA HIS A 9 -11.57 -3.31 -2.10
C HIS A 9 -11.22 -2.57 -3.40
N ASP A 10 -11.81 -1.40 -3.59
CA ASP A 10 -11.63 -0.48 -4.72
C ASP A 10 -10.69 0.69 -4.39
N LYS A 11 -10.25 0.81 -3.13
CA LYS A 11 -9.38 1.90 -2.67
C LYS A 11 -7.92 1.50 -2.78
N TRP A 12 -7.12 2.37 -3.41
CA TRP A 12 -5.68 2.18 -3.46
C TRP A 12 -5.06 2.39 -2.06
N ALA A 13 -4.70 1.28 -1.40
CA ALA A 13 -4.22 1.28 -0.03
C ALA A 13 -2.74 1.61 0.10
N GLY A 14 -1.92 1.21 -0.89
CA GLY A 14 -0.49 1.44 -0.83
C GLY A 14 0.31 0.76 -1.93
N THR A 15 1.63 0.78 -1.78
CA THR A 15 2.57 0.14 -2.71
C THR A 15 3.43 -0.87 -1.96
N LEU A 16 3.45 -2.10 -2.45
CA LEU A 16 4.40 -3.13 -2.05
C LEU A 16 5.62 -3.06 -2.97
N THR A 17 6.80 -2.93 -2.39
CA THR A 17 8.08 -2.99 -3.10
C THR A 17 8.82 -4.24 -2.68
N GLU A 18 9.25 -5.04 -3.66
CA GLU A 18 10.12 -6.18 -3.46
C GLU A 18 11.54 -5.79 -3.92
N ASP A 19 12.49 -5.88 -2.99
CA ASP A 19 13.92 -5.69 -3.24
C ASP A 19 14.77 -6.76 -2.54
N GLU A 20 16.08 -6.56 -2.56
CA GLU A 20 17.10 -7.50 -2.08
C GLU A 20 16.99 -7.78 -0.57
N ASN A 21 16.36 -6.86 0.17
CA ASN A 21 16.13 -6.95 1.61
C ASN A 21 14.73 -7.51 1.95
N GLY A 22 13.94 -7.87 0.94
CA GLY A 22 12.61 -8.47 1.08
C GLY A 22 11.48 -7.58 0.61
N TYR A 23 10.36 -7.61 1.35
CA TYR A 23 9.13 -6.91 1.00
C TYR A 23 8.89 -5.70 1.90
N HIS A 24 8.74 -4.55 1.28
CA HIS A 24 8.49 -3.27 1.94
C HIS A 24 7.12 -2.73 1.52
N PHE A 25 6.21 -2.59 2.48
CA PHE A 25 4.90 -2.01 2.24
C PHE A 25 4.84 -0.56 2.71
N GLN A 26 4.33 0.32 1.85
CA GLN A 26 4.10 1.74 2.16
C GLN A 26 2.65 2.10 1.85
N TYR A 27 1.95 2.62 2.86
CA TYR A 27 0.60 3.12 2.71
C TYR A 27 0.54 4.36 1.81
N ASN A 28 -0.52 4.46 1.02
CA ASN A 28 -0.86 5.68 0.32
C ASN A 28 -1.42 6.70 1.34
N LYS A 29 -1.00 7.97 1.22
CA LYS A 29 -1.41 9.03 2.14
C LYS A 29 -2.91 9.34 2.05
N ASP A 30 -3.47 9.32 0.85
CA ASP A 30 -4.89 9.53 0.59
C ASP A 30 -5.74 8.40 1.22
N TYR A 31 -5.22 7.17 1.23
CA TYR A 31 -5.86 6.05 1.93
C TYR A 31 -5.88 6.26 3.45
N LEU A 32 -4.76 6.68 4.04
CA LEU A 32 -4.66 6.97 5.48
C LEU A 32 -5.48 8.19 5.90
N SER A 33 -5.69 9.15 5.00
CA SER A 33 -6.54 10.33 5.22
C SER A 33 -8.02 10.08 4.93
N SER A 34 -8.40 8.91 4.43
CA SER A 34 -9.81 8.56 4.22
C SER A 34 -10.49 8.26 5.55
N GLU A 35 -11.78 8.61 5.69
CA GLU A 35 -12.51 8.67 6.98
C GLU A 35 -12.60 7.36 7.78
N ASN A 36 -12.23 6.20 7.23
CA ASN A 36 -12.18 4.92 7.94
C ASN A 36 -11.15 3.98 7.31
N PRO A 37 -9.85 4.05 7.68
CA PRO A 37 -8.89 3.03 7.30
C PRO A 37 -9.17 1.78 8.13
N GLU A 38 -9.62 0.70 7.50
CA GLU A 38 -9.77 -0.59 8.19
C GLU A 38 -8.37 -1.19 8.47
N PRO A 39 -8.11 -1.64 9.72
CA PRO A 39 -6.82 -2.16 10.17
C PRO A 39 -6.49 -3.57 9.67
#